data_AF-M1CP16-F1
#
_entry.id   AF-M1CP16-F1
#
_cell.length_a   1.000
_cell.length_b   1.000
_cell.length_c   1.000
_cell.angle_alpha   90.00
_cell.angle_beta   90.00
_cell.angle_gamma   90.00
#
_symmetry.space_group_name_H-M   'P 1'
#
loop_
_entity.id
_entity.type
_entity.pdbx_description
1 polymer ?
#
loop_
_entity_poly.entity_id
_entity_poly.type
_entity_poly.pdbx_seq_one_letter_code
_entity_poly.pdbx_strand_id
1 'polypeptide(L)' 'MDLMEGNQVKRAYQRALLYIHPDKLQQKGAAAHQKYIAEKVFDILQEAWDHFNLLAPM' A
#
# COMPACT_ATOMS: atom_id res chain seq x y z
N MET A 1 -8.14 2.30 23.51
CA MET A 1 -7.27 2.50 22.33
C MET A 1 -7.49 1.26 21.50
N ASP A 2 -8.37 1.33 20.49
CA ASP A 2 -8.62 0.18 19.63
C ASP A 2 -7.33 -0.11 18.87
N LEU A 3 -6.58 -1.13 19.29
CA LEU A 3 -5.59 -1.75 18.43
C LEU A 3 -6.41 -2.26 17.24
N MET A 4 -6.29 -1.64 16.07
CA MET A 4 -6.78 -2.25 14.85
C MET A 4 -6.15 -3.64 14.78
N GLU A 5 -6.96 -4.70 14.92
CA GLU A 5 -6.48 -6.08 14.82
C GLU A 5 -5.60 -6.21 13.58
N GLY A 6 -4.49 -6.96 13.64
CA GLY A 6 -3.55 -7.06 12.51
C GLY A 6 -4.21 -7.44 11.18
N ASN A 7 -5.35 -8.15 11.22
CA ASN A 7 -6.19 -8.44 10.06
C ASN A 7 -6.81 -7.19 9.40
N GLN A 8 -7.21 -6.19 10.18
CA GLN A 8 -7.71 -4.91 9.66
C GLN A 8 -6.60 -4.12 8.98
N VAL A 9 -5.39 -4.10 9.56
CA VAL A 9 -4.20 -3.48 8.97
C VAL A 9 -3.84 -4.15 7.65
N LYS A 10 -3.79 -5.49 7.62
CA LYS A 10 -3.53 -6.28 6.40
C LYS A 10 -4.55 -6.00 5.30
N ARG A 11 -5.84 -5.92 5.63
CA ARG A 11 -6.91 -5.60 4.68
C ARG A 11 -6.76 -4.18 4.11
N ALA A 12 -6.44 -3.20 4.95
CA ALA A 12 -6.21 -1.83 4.51
C ALA A 12 -5.00 -1.73 3.57
N TYR A 13 -3.89 -2.39 3.93
CA TYR A 13 -2.69 -2.48 3.09
C TYR A 13 -2.99 -3.08 1.72
N GLN A 14 -3.66 -4.25 1.68
CA GLN A 14 -4.06 -4.89 0.41
C GLN A 14 -4.94 -4.00 -0.46
N ARG A 15 -5.91 -3.30 0.16
CA ARG A 15 -6.77 -2.36 -0.57
C ARG A 15 -5.95 -1.22 -1.16
N ALA A 16 -5.03 -0.64 -0.40
CA ALA A 16 -4.17 0.44 -0.89
C ALA A 16 -3.36 -0.01 -2.12
N LEU A 17 -2.74 -1.21 -2.08
CA LEU A 17 -2.00 -1.76 -3.22
C LEU A 17 -2.84 -1.82 -4.50
N LEU A 18 -4.13 -2.16 -4.43
CA LEU A 18 -4.99 -2.22 -5.62
C LEU A 18 -5.19 -0.85 -6.31
N TYR A 19 -4.95 0.26 -5.63
CA TYR A 19 -5.05 1.60 -6.22
C TYR A 19 -3.73 2.07 -6.82
N ILE A 20 -2.62 1.79 -6.15
CA ILE A 20 -1.30 2.35 -6.48
C ILE A 20 -0.40 1.37 -7.24
N HIS A 21 -0.82 0.11 -7.42
CA HIS A 21 -0.04 -0.87 -8.17
C HIS A 21 0.13 -0.42 -9.64
N PRO A 22 1.35 -0.52 -10.21
CA PRO A 22 1.64 -0.06 -11.57
C PRO A 22 0.69 -0.59 -12.65
N ASP A 23 0.34 -1.89 -12.58
CA ASP A 23 -0.61 -2.52 -13.51
C ASP A 23 -2.01 -1.85 -13.47
N LYS A 24 -2.47 -1.46 -12.27
CA LYS A 24 -3.78 -0.83 -12.08
C LYS A 24 -3.80 0.61 -12.57
N LEU A 25 -2.71 1.34 -12.38
CA LEU A 25 -2.53 2.68 -12.94
C LEU A 25 -2.44 2.65 -14.46
N GLN A 26 -1.78 1.64 -15.02
CA GLN A 26 -1.70 1.42 -16.46
C GLN A 26 -3.07 1.13 -17.07
N GLN A 27 -3.86 0.23 -16.45
CA GLN A 27 -5.24 -0.09 -16.88
C GLN A 27 -6.16 1.13 -16.86
N LYS A 28 -5.94 2.07 -15.93
CA LYS A 28 -6.74 3.29 -15.80
C LYS A 28 -6.25 4.45 -16.66
N GLY A 29 -5.19 4.27 -17.46
CA GLY A 29 -4.62 5.34 -18.28
C GLY A 29 -4.09 6.52 -17.45
N ALA A 30 -3.54 6.26 -16.25
CA ALA A 30 -3.08 7.30 -15.34
C ALA A 30 -2.02 8.20 -16.00
N ALA A 31 -2.09 9.50 -15.71
CA ALA A 31 -1.11 10.46 -16.21
C ALA A 31 0.28 10.24 -15.59
N ALA A 32 1.34 10.72 -16.25
CA ALA A 32 2.72 10.52 -15.79
C ALA A 32 2.96 11.00 -14.34
N HIS A 33 2.40 12.15 -13.97
CA HIS A 33 2.50 12.68 -12.60
C HIS A 33 1.80 11.78 -11.56
N GLN A 34 0.66 11.16 -11.93
CA GLN A 34 -0.05 10.23 -11.06
C GLN A 34 0.73 8.93 -10.86
N LYS A 35 1.37 8.44 -11.93
CA LYS A 35 2.27 7.26 -11.84
C LYS A 35 3.45 7.54 -10.91
N TYR A 36 4.08 8.70 -11.04
CA TYR A 36 5.19 9.10 -10.18
C TYR A 36 4.78 9.19 -8.71
N ILE A 37 3.65 9.85 -8.41
CA ILE A 37 3.15 9.94 -7.04
C ILE A 37 2.83 8.56 -6.49
N ALA A 38 2.17 7.71 -7.27
CA ALA A 38 1.80 6.37 -6.83
C ALA A 38 3.01 5.47 -6.59
N GLU A 39 4.09 5.60 -7.37
CA GLU A 39 5.36 4.92 -7.13
C GLU A 39 5.94 5.32 -5.76
N LYS A 40 6.02 6.62 -5.46
CA LYS A 40 6.55 7.08 -4.16
C LYS A 40 5.68 6.66 -2.99
N VAL A 41 4.36 6.66 -3.16
CA VAL A 41 3.43 6.14 -2.15
C VAL A 41 3.59 4.63 -1.98
N PHE A 42 3.82 3.88 -3.07
CA PHE A 42 4.02 2.44 -3.03
C PHE A 42 5.29 2.08 -2.25
N ASP A 43 6.40 2.75 -2.53
CA ASP A 43 7.68 2.54 -1.83
C ASP A 43 7.52 2.73 -0.31
N ILE A 44 6.94 3.86 0.12
CA ILE A 44 6.70 4.17 1.54
C ILE A 44 5.76 3.13 2.18
N LEU A 45 4.72 2.72 1.45
CA LEU A 45 3.75 1.77 1.96
C LEU A 45 4.36 0.37 2.14
N GLN A 46 5.26 -0.05 1.24
CA GLN A 46 5.99 -1.31 1.37
C GLN A 46 6.91 -1.29 2.59
N GLU A 47 7.69 -0.22 2.77
CA GLU A 47 8.59 -0.07 3.92
C GLU A 47 7.82 -0.13 5.25
N ALA A 48 6.70 0.60 5.34
CA ALA A 48 5.85 0.60 6.53
C ALA A 48 5.24 -0.79 6.81
N TRP A 49 4.86 -1.52 5.76
CA TRP A 49 4.32 -2.88 5.87
C TRP A 49 5.38 -3.87 6.34
N ASP A 50 6.59 -3.80 5.80
CA ASP A 50 7.70 -4.65 6.23
C ASP A 50 8.04 -4.40 7.71
N HIS A 51 8.09 -3.12 8.12
CA HIS A 51 8.28 -2.76 9.53
C HIS A 51 7.16 -3.28 10.44
N PHE A 52 5.90 -3.19 9.98
CA PHE A 52 4.75 -3.73 10.70
C PHE A 52 4.87 -5.25 10.92
N ASN A 53 5.24 -6.02 9.90
CA ASN A 53 5.40 -7.47 10.02
C ASN A 53 6.63 -7.88 10.86
N LEU A 54 7.68 -7.06 10.89
CA LEU A 54 8.83 -7.30 11.75
C LEU A 54 8.49 -7.15 13.24
N LEU A 55 7.65 -6.16 13.60
CA LEU A 55 7.24 -5.90 14.99
C LEU A 55 6.08 -6.79 15.45
N ALA A 56 5.23 -7.23 14.53
CA ALA A 56 4.09 -8.09 14.81
C ALA A 56 3.99 -9.14 13.69
N PRO A 57 4.73 -10.27 13.79
CA PRO A 57 4.66 -11.32 12.79
C PRO A 57 3.26 -11.93 12.80
N MET A 58 2.49 -11.60 11.77
CA MET A 58 1.13 -12.09 11.50
C MET A 58 1.13 -13.12 10.39
#